data_AF-A0A926X1R3-F1
#
_entry.id   AF-A0A926X1R3-F1
#
_cell.length_a   1.000
_cell.length_b   1.000
_cell.length_c   1.000
_cell.angle_alpha   90.00
_cell.angle_beta   90.00
_cell.angle_gamma   90.00
#
_symmetry.space_group_name_H-M   'P 1'
#
loop_
_entity.id
_entity.type
_entity.pdbx_description
1 polymer ?
#
loop_
_entity_poly.entity_id
_entity_poly.type
_entity_poly.pdbx_seq_one_letter_code
_entity_poly.pdbx_strand_id
1 'polypeptide(L)'
;MEYPCPACGFMTFDEPSGSYNLCAVCNWEDDGVQLRFPTMRGGANGENLFEYQQEVLKNLPLSVKEAKGYRRDEQWCPITLDNCQNAEGMPQSGCEYFDSIDAEEPKYYWRA
;
A
#
# COMPACT_ATOMS: atom_id res chain seq x y z
N MET A 1 7.47 9.57 11.58
CA MET A 1 6.76 8.48 10.87
C MET A 1 5.38 8.35 11.43
N GLU A 2 4.43 8.97 10.73
CA GLU A 2 3.03 9.08 11.13
C GLU A 2 2.12 8.19 10.28
N TYR A 3 2.66 7.61 9.21
CA TYR A 3 1.90 6.87 8.22
C TYR A 3 2.44 5.45 8.01
N PRO A 4 1.58 4.43 8.08
CA PRO A 4 1.97 3.04 7.86
C PRO A 4 2.13 2.72 6.39
N CYS A 5 3.10 1.85 6.08
CA CYS A 5 3.21 1.26 4.76
C CYS A 5 2.01 0.33 4.49
N PRO A 6 1.30 0.48 3.35
CA PRO A 6 0.15 -0.35 3.05
C PRO A 6 0.51 -1.82 2.82
N ALA A 7 1.75 -2.13 2.42
CA ALA A 7 2.20 -3.49 2.18
C ALA A 7 2.58 -4.27 3.45
N CYS A 8 3.08 -3.61 4.50
CA CYS A 8 3.64 -4.32 5.66
C CYS A 8 3.12 -3.83 7.03
N GLY A 9 2.43 -2.69 7.05
CA GLY A 9 1.84 -2.06 8.22
C GLY A 9 2.80 -1.33 9.15
N PHE A 10 4.10 -1.31 8.86
CA PHE A 10 5.07 -0.58 9.68
C PHE A 10 4.99 0.91 9.42
N MET A 11 5.08 1.71 10.49
CA MET A 11 5.05 3.17 10.47
C MET A 11 6.34 3.72 9.87
N THR A 12 6.45 3.77 8.54
CA THR A 12 7.69 4.08 7.82
C THR A 12 7.65 5.40 7.06
N PHE A 13 6.48 6.01 6.89
CA PHE A 13 6.31 7.20 6.08
C PHE A 13 6.05 8.43 6.95
N ASP A 14 6.57 9.57 6.52
CA ASP A 14 6.41 10.88 7.15
C ASP A 14 5.33 11.72 6.46
N GLU A 15 4.85 11.28 5.29
CA GLU A 15 3.78 11.91 4.51
C GLU A 15 2.61 10.93 4.30
N PRO A 16 1.39 11.43 4.01
CA PRO A 16 0.27 10.61 3.58
C PRO A 16 0.58 9.75 2.35
N SER A 17 -0.31 8.81 2.05
CA SER A 17 -0.17 7.92 0.90
C SER A 17 0.02 8.68 -0.42
N GLY A 18 0.87 8.16 -1.29
CA GLY A 18 1.23 8.82 -2.55
C GLY A 18 2.49 9.68 -2.45
N SER A 19 3.29 9.50 -1.40
CA SER A 19 4.57 10.18 -1.24
C SER A 19 5.69 9.61 -2.13
N TYR A 20 5.47 8.46 -2.77
CA TYR A 20 6.47 7.71 -3.55
C TYR A 20 7.74 7.34 -2.78
N ASN A 21 7.69 7.42 -1.45
CA ASN A 21 8.81 7.01 -0.60
C ASN A 21 8.90 5.49 -0.54
N LEU A 22 10.13 4.97 -0.50
CA LEU A 22 10.37 3.54 -0.31
C LEU A 22 10.24 3.16 1.17
N CYS A 23 9.42 2.15 1.44
CA CYS A 23 9.27 1.60 2.78
C CYS A 23 10.59 0.98 3.25
N ALA A 24 11.19 1.51 4.32
CA ALA A 24 12.45 0.99 4.88
C ALA A 24 12.36 -0.49 5.36
N VAL A 25 11.15 -1.01 5.58
CA VAL A 25 10.92 -2.39 6.01
C VAL A 25 10.81 -3.36 4.85
N CYS A 26 9.85 -3.16 3.94
CA CYS A 26 9.57 -4.11 2.86
C CYS A 26 10.05 -3.67 1.47
N ASN A 27 10.41 -2.40 1.28
CA ASN A 27 10.75 -1.76 -0.01
C ASN A 27 9.58 -1.49 -0.97
N TRP A 28 8.34 -1.57 -0.50
CA TRP A 28 7.19 -1.04 -1.24
C TRP A 28 7.31 0.48 -1.41
N GLU A 29 7.15 0.98 -2.63
CA GLU A 29 7.06 2.41 -2.94
C GLU A 29 5.64 2.91 -2.68
N ASP A 30 5.52 4.01 -1.94
CA ASP A 30 4.23 4.58 -1.50
C ASP A 30 3.42 5.19 -2.66
N ASP A 31 2.82 4.31 -3.46
CA ASP A 31 2.01 4.63 -4.64
C ASP A 31 0.53 4.72 -4.24
N GLY A 32 -0.03 5.94 -4.31
CA GLY A 32 -1.43 6.22 -4.02
C GLY A 32 -2.40 5.55 -5.00
N VAL A 33 -2.01 5.39 -6.27
CA VAL A 33 -2.85 4.72 -7.28
C VAL A 33 -2.95 3.24 -6.94
N GLN A 34 -1.84 2.60 -6.58
CA GLN A 34 -1.84 1.20 -6.14
C GLN A 34 -2.47 0.99 -4.76
N LEU A 35 -2.49 2.02 -3.89
CA LEU A 35 -3.28 1.98 -2.66
C LEU A 35 -4.78 2.01 -2.96
N ARG A 36 -5.21 2.86 -3.89
CA ARG A 36 -6.61 2.97 -4.33
C ARG A 36 -7.08 1.73 -5.08
N PHE A 37 -6.20 1.13 -5.88
CA PHE A 37 -6.47 -0.06 -6.69
C PHE A 37 -5.50 -1.19 -6.32
N PRO A 38 -5.73 -1.90 -5.19
CA PRO A 38 -4.75 -2.86 -4.67
C PRO A 38 -4.44 -4.05 -5.57
N THR A 39 -5.27 -4.30 -6.58
CA THR A 39 -5.09 -5.37 -7.58
C THR A 39 -4.45 -4.88 -8.89
N MET A 40 -4.19 -3.58 -9.02
CA MET A 40 -3.53 -3.00 -10.19
C MET A 40 -2.05 -3.40 -10.22
N ARG A 41 -1.64 -4.08 -11.31
CA ARG A 41 -0.23 -4.37 -11.63
C ARG A 41 0.38 -3.24 -12.46
N GLY A 42 1.70 -3.14 -12.48
CA GLY A 42 2.43 -2.03 -13.09
C GLY A 42 2.68 -0.92 -12.08
N GLY A 43 2.57 0.35 -12.50
CA GLY A 43 2.84 1.50 -11.63
C GLY A 43 4.28 1.54 -11.12
N ALA A 44 4.48 2.13 -9.94
CA ALA A 44 5.80 2.24 -9.34
C ALA A 44 6.40 0.88 -8.91
N ASN A 45 5.56 -0.04 -8.44
CA ASN A 45 6.03 -1.30 -7.86
C ASN A 45 6.08 -2.49 -8.84
N GLY A 46 5.43 -2.41 -10.00
CA GLY A 46 5.32 -3.50 -10.99
C GLY A 46 4.37 -4.64 -10.58
N GLU A 47 4.45 -5.08 -9.32
CA GLU A 47 3.51 -6.00 -8.68
C GLU A 47 2.29 -5.25 -8.15
N ASN A 48 1.18 -5.95 -7.88
CA ASN A 48 0.03 -5.34 -7.21
C ASN A 48 0.18 -5.46 -5.68
N LEU A 49 -0.40 -4.48 -4.98
CA LEU A 49 -0.30 -4.34 -3.53
C LEU A 49 -0.88 -5.56 -2.79
N PHE A 50 -1.98 -6.13 -3.28
CA PHE A 50 -2.64 -7.28 -2.65
C PHE A 50 -1.72 -8.50 -2.58
N GLU A 51 -1.18 -8.94 -3.73
CA GLU A 51 -0.30 -10.10 -3.80
C GLU A 51 1.02 -9.84 -3.08
N TYR A 52 1.59 -8.64 -3.27
CA TYR A 52 2.83 -8.25 -2.62
C TYR A 52 2.71 -8.30 -1.09
N GLN A 53 1.60 -7.80 -0.54
CA GLN A 53 1.33 -7.89 0.89
C GLN A 53 1.26 -9.34 1.38
N GLN A 54 0.62 -10.26 0.64
CA GLN A 54 0.59 -11.68 1.03
C GLN A 54 2.00 -12.27 1.07
N GLU A 55 2.87 -11.91 0.13
CA GLU A 55 4.27 -12.35 0.11
C GLU A 55 5.07 -11.78 1.29
N VAL A 56 4.94 -10.48 1.56
CA VAL A 56 5.58 -9.83 2.70
C VAL A 56 5.17 -10.49 4.01
N LEU A 57 3.89 -10.84 4.19
CA LEU A 57 3.39 -11.45 5.42
C LEU A 57 3.92 -12.86 5.69
N LYS A 58 4.47 -13.57 4.68
CA LYS A 58 5.18 -14.84 4.90
C LYS A 58 6.47 -14.62 5.71
N ASN A 59 7.14 -13.49 5.50
CA ASN A 59 8.40 -13.14 6.15
C ASN A 59 8.22 -12.21 7.37
N LEU A 60 7.15 -11.40 7.36
CA LEU A 60 6.79 -10.46 8.42
C LEU A 60 5.37 -10.74 8.91
N PRO A 61 5.11 -11.90 9.55
CA PRO A 61 3.76 -12.29 9.98
C PRO A 61 3.18 -11.29 11.00
N LEU A 62 1.86 -11.31 11.20
CA LEU A 62 1.13 -10.36 12.07
C LEU A 62 1.61 -10.33 13.53
N SER A 63 2.24 -11.41 13.98
CA SER A 63 2.88 -11.51 15.30
C SER A 63 4.12 -10.64 15.44
N VAL A 64 4.79 -10.29 14.34
CA VAL A 64 5.92 -9.35 14.34
C VAL A 64 5.37 -7.93 14.50
N LYS A 65 5.62 -7.32 15.65
CA LYS A 65 5.19 -5.95 15.95
C LYS A 65 6.27 -4.90 15.70
N GLU A 66 7.53 -5.34 15.60
CA GLU A 66 8.69 -4.48 15.35
C GLU A 66 9.62 -5.11 14.31
N ALA A 67 10.11 -4.30 13.37
CA ALA A 67 11.08 -4.73 12.36
C ALA A 67 11.96 -3.54 11.95
N LYS A 68 13.28 -3.74 11.87
CA LYS A 68 14.26 -2.71 11.49
C LYS A 68 14.16 -1.39 12.29
N GLY A 69 13.68 -1.43 13.54
CA GLY A 69 13.47 -0.25 14.38
C GLY A 69 12.12 0.45 14.20
N TYR A 70 11.24 -0.08 13.35
CA TYR A 70 9.90 0.44 13.08
C TYR A 70 8.85 -0.39 13.80
N ARG A 71 7.79 0.26 14.29
CA ARG A 71 6.61 -0.39 14.89
C ARG A 71 5.51 -0.56 13.86
N ARG A 72 4.79 -1.69 13.92
CA ARG A 72 3.58 -1.93 13.13
C ARG A 72 2.41 -1.14 13.73
N ASP A 73 1.65 -0.45 12.89
CA ASP A 73 0.40 0.21 13.30
C ASP A 73 -0.55 -0.84 13.90
N GLU A 74 -1.07 -0.56 15.09
CA GLU A 74 -1.99 -1.43 15.81
C GLU A 74 -3.33 -1.57 15.10
N GLN A 75 -3.70 -0.58 14.30
CA GLN A 75 -4.93 -0.58 13.51
C GLN A 75 -4.73 -1.20 12.13
N TRP A 76 -3.49 -1.45 11.71
CA TRP A 76 -3.23 -2.03 10.40
C TRP A 76 -3.68 -3.48 10.33
N CYS A 77 -4.42 -3.80 9.27
CA CYS A 77 -4.78 -5.16 8.94
C CYS A 77 -4.45 -5.47 7.47
N PRO A 78 -4.34 -6.76 7.10
CA PRO A 78 -4.18 -7.15 5.71
C PRO A 78 -5.41 -6.84 4.85
N ILE A 79 -5.17 -6.57 3.57
CA ILE A 79 -6.18 -6.45 2.51
C ILE A 79 -6.92 -7.77 2.39
N THR A 80 -8.24 -7.69 2.36
CA THR A 80 -9.10 -8.81 1.99
C THR A 80 -9.57 -8.67 0.55
N LEU A 81 -10.00 -9.77 -0.08
CA LEU A 81 -10.61 -9.70 -1.42
C LEU A 81 -11.82 -8.76 -1.46
N ASP A 82 -12.56 -8.65 -0.35
CA ASP A 82 -13.70 -7.74 -0.24
C ASP A 82 -13.26 -6.27 -0.31
N ASN A 83 -12.06 -5.94 0.20
CA ASN A 83 -11.47 -4.61 0.06
C ASN A 83 -10.94 -4.33 -1.35
N CYS A 84 -10.75 -5.35 -2.19
CA CYS A 84 -10.27 -5.23 -3.57
C CYS A 84 -11.37 -5.04 -4.62
N GLN A 85 -12.66 -5.02 -4.23
CA GLN A 85 -13.76 -5.20 -5.18
C GLN A 85 -14.02 -3.99 -6.09
N ASN A 86 -13.52 -2.80 -5.76
CA ASN A 86 -13.75 -1.63 -6.61
C ASN A 86 -12.64 -1.47 -7.67
N ALA A 87 -12.91 -1.98 -8.87
CA ALA A 87 -12.08 -1.73 -10.05
C ALA A 87 -12.60 -0.55 -10.91
N GLU A 88 -13.67 0.14 -10.48
CA GLU A 88 -14.22 1.27 -11.22
C GLU A 88 -13.19 2.41 -11.26
N GLY A 89 -12.82 2.82 -12.48
CA GLY A 89 -11.79 3.84 -12.69
C GLY A 89 -10.35 3.34 -12.50
N MET A 90 -10.12 2.02 -12.40
CA MET A 90 -8.77 1.46 -12.37
C MET A 90 -8.05 1.72 -13.71
N PRO A 91 -6.88 2.37 -13.70
CA PRO A 91 -6.11 2.62 -14.92
C PRO A 91 -5.77 1.35 -15.70
N GLN A 92 -5.96 1.40 -17.02
CA GLN A 92 -5.61 0.34 -17.96
C GLN A 92 -4.41 0.70 -18.85
N SER A 93 -3.91 1.93 -18.73
CA SER A 93 -2.76 2.43 -19.49
C SER A 93 -1.87 3.34 -18.64
N GLY A 94 -0.63 3.57 -19.09
CA GLY A 94 0.27 4.52 -18.44
C GLY A 94 -0.26 5.96 -18.43
N CYS A 95 -1.04 6.35 -19.44
CA CYS A 95 -1.68 7.67 -19.48
C CYS A 95 -2.77 7.77 -18.42
N GLU A 96 -3.65 6.78 -18.31
CA GLU A 96 -4.70 6.75 -17.28
C GLU A 96 -4.11 6.67 -15.88
N TYR A 97 -2.97 5.98 -15.71
CA TYR A 97 -2.23 5.96 -14.45
C TYR A 97 -1.75 7.37 -14.10
N PHE A 98 -1.14 8.06 -15.06
CA PHE A 98 -0.67 9.44 -14.86
C PHE A 98 -1.81 10.39 -14.50
N ASP A 99 -2.96 10.27 -15.16
CA ASP A 99 -4.16 11.07 -14.88
C ASP A 99 -4.75 10.80 -13.48
N SER A 100 -4.41 9.66 -12.86
CA SER A 100 -4.92 9.25 -11.55
C SER A 100 -4.05 9.69 -10.36
N ILE A 101 -2.85 10.23 -10.61
CA ILE A 101 -1.89 10.64 -9.56
C ILE A 101 -2.48 11.77 -8.69
N ASP A 102 -3.17 12.73 -9.30
CA ASP A 102 -3.76 13.89 -8.59
C ASP A 102 -5.21 13.64 -8.12
N ALA A 103 -5.67 12.40 -8.11
CA ALA A 103 -6.98 12.05 -7.57
C ALA A 103 -7.02 12.23 -6.04
N GLU A 104 -8.22 12.33 -5.47
CA GLU A 104 -8.43 12.45 -4.02
C GLU A 104 -7.61 11.40 -3.23
N GLU A 105 -6.98 11.85 -2.14
CA GLU A 105 -6.11 10.99 -1.31
C GLU A 105 -6.86 9.71 -0.89
N PRO A 106 -6.37 8.52 -1.28
CA PRO A 106 -7.04 7.29 -0.95
C PRO A 106 -6.92 7.04 0.55
N LYS A 107 -8.06 6.84 1.21
CA LYS A 107 -8.05 6.29 2.57
C LYS A 107 -7.43 4.90 2.54
N TYR A 108 -6.61 4.61 3.55
CA TYR A 108 -6.15 3.25 3.80
C TYR A 108 -7.32 2.29 3.86
N TYR A 109 -7.21 1.14 3.19
CA TYR A 109 -8.30 0.17 3.03
C TYR A 109 -8.88 -0.39 4.35
N TRP A 110 -8.17 -0.20 5.48
CA TRP A 110 -8.58 -0.59 6.83
C TRP A 110 -9.16 0.55 7.67
N ARG A 111 -9.16 1.79 7.17
CA ARG A 111 -9.76 2.97 7.82
C ARG A 111 -11.00 3.39 7.01
N ALA A 112 -12.19 3.06 7.52
CA ALA A 112 -13.47 3.46 6.93
C ALA A 112 -13.62 4.99 6.83
#